data_AF-A0A8T6I447-F1
#
_entry.id   AF-A0A8T6I447-F1
#
_cell.length_a   1.000
_cell.length_b   1.000
_cell.length_c   1.000
_cell.angle_alpha   90.00
_cell.angle_beta   90.00
_cell.angle_gamma   90.00
#
_symmetry.space_group_name_H-M   'P 1'
#
loop_
_entity.id
_entity.type
_entity.pdbx_description
1 polymer ?
#
loop_
_entity_poly.entity_id
_entity_poly.type
_entity_poly.pdbx_seq_one_letter_code
_entity_poly.pdbx_strand_id
1 'polypeptide(L)'
;MSRWMLVETASLLDDPLRATLLANCQGTPLPKPGDHKGGVDTDMFEVGLSPVEVAAILGVVEAAAQRGATTPRSAKLGGFVAAWRELKEWHRNV
;
A
#
# COMPACT_ATOMS: atom_id res chain seq x y z
N MET A 1 -0.16 -6.76 1.35
CA MET A 1 0.62 -5.53 1.66
C MET A 1 0.49 -5.22 3.16
N SER A 2 1.49 -4.59 3.81
CA SER A 2 1.45 -4.36 5.26
C SER A 2 0.53 -3.18 5.65
N ARG A 3 -0.02 -3.20 6.88
CA ARG A 3 -0.84 -2.12 7.45
C ARG A 3 -0.12 -0.78 7.33
N TRP A 4 1.16 -0.75 7.72
CA TRP A 4 1.99 0.44 7.63
C TRP A 4 1.99 1.02 6.22
N MET A 5 2.29 0.20 5.21
CA MET A 5 2.39 0.66 3.83
C MET A 5 1.04 1.15 3.29
N LEU A 6 -0.06 0.49 3.63
CA LEU A 6 -1.42 0.91 3.25
C LEU A 6 -1.78 2.26 3.88
N VAL A 7 -1.53 2.44 5.18
CA VAL A 7 -1.81 3.69 5.91
C VAL A 7 -0.95 4.85 5.41
N GLU A 8 0.34 4.63 5.21
CA GLU A 8 1.24 5.67 4.71
C GLU A 8 0.92 6.03 3.26
N THR A 9 0.58 5.05 2.41
CA THR A 9 0.11 5.32 1.04
C THR A 9 -1.18 6.15 1.06
N ALA A 10 -2.12 5.84 1.95
CA ALA A 10 -3.37 6.59 2.08
C ALA A 10 -3.15 8.08 2.39
N SER A 11 -2.06 8.43 3.08
CA SER A 11 -1.71 9.84 3.34
C SER A 11 -1.34 10.64 2.09
N LEU A 12 -1.06 9.95 0.97
CA LEU A 12 -0.72 10.56 -0.32
C LEU A 12 -1.92 10.68 -1.28
N LEU A 13 -3.05 10.02 -0.96
CA LEU A 13 -4.22 9.90 -1.84
C LEU A 13 -5.30 10.89 -1.45
N ASP A 14 -6.12 11.34 -2.40
CA ASP A 14 -7.36 12.06 -2.13
C ASP A 14 -8.54 11.08 -1.98
N ASP A 15 -9.67 11.57 -1.45
CA ASP A 15 -10.93 10.84 -1.51
C ASP A 15 -11.44 10.79 -2.96
N PRO A 16 -12.00 9.66 -3.45
CA PRO A 16 -12.43 8.46 -2.72
C PRO A 16 -11.38 7.33 -2.60
N LEU A 17 -10.25 7.41 -3.32
CA LEU A 17 -9.24 6.33 -3.34
C LEU A 17 -8.63 6.06 -1.96
N ARG A 18 -8.45 7.11 -1.15
CA ARG A 18 -8.02 7.01 0.24
C ARG A 18 -8.94 6.09 1.05
N ALA A 19 -10.26 6.31 0.96
CA ALA A 19 -11.25 5.53 1.69
C ALA A 19 -11.24 4.06 1.23
N THR A 20 -11.19 3.80 -0.07
CA THR A 20 -11.08 2.44 -0.63
C THR A 20 -9.82 1.74 -0.12
N LEU A 21 -8.66 2.41 -0.12
CA LEU A 21 -7.42 1.82 0.36
C LEU A 21 -7.50 1.47 1.85
N LEU A 22 -8.01 2.38 2.67
CA LEU A 22 -8.14 2.16 4.12
C LEU A 22 -9.19 1.10 4.48
N ALA A 23 -10.18 0.85 3.62
CA ALA A 23 -11.14 -0.25 3.82
C ALA A 23 -10.45 -1.62 3.81
N ASN A 24 -9.36 -1.79 3.05
CA ASN A 24 -8.57 -3.04 3.05
C ASN A 24 -7.96 -3.33 4.43
N CYS A 25 -7.67 -2.29 5.23
CA CYS A 25 -7.12 -2.43 6.58
C CYS A 25 -8.16 -2.81 7.65
N GLN A 26 -9.46 -2.83 7.31
CA GLN A 26 -10.56 -3.21 8.20
C GLN A 26 -10.85 -4.72 8.16
N GLY A 27 -10.32 -5.44 7.16
CA GLY A 27 -10.42 -6.89 7.08
C GLY A 27 -9.59 -7.61 8.16
N THR A 28 -9.71 -8.94 8.20
CA THR A 28 -8.85 -9.78 9.03
C THR A 28 -7.45 -9.83 8.41
N PRO A 29 -6.38 -9.50 9.14
CA PRO A 29 -5.02 -9.65 8.62
C PRO A 29 -4.68 -11.12 8.37
N LEU A 30 -3.80 -11.36 7.40
CA LEU A 30 -3.24 -12.67 7.11
C LEU A 30 -2.50 -13.22 8.34
N PRO A 31 -2.56 -14.55 8.59
CA PRO A 31 -1.86 -15.18 9.70
C PRO A 31 -0.35 -14.87 9.63
N LYS A 32 0.21 -14.43 10.76
CA LYS A 32 1.66 -14.26 10.89
C LYS A 32 2.32 -15.64 11.06
N PRO A 33 3.50 -15.87 10.47
CA PRO A 33 4.36 -16.99 10.85
C PRO A 33 4.64 -16.95 12.36
N GLY A 34 4.74 -18.13 12.99
CA GLY A 34 4.83 -18.23 14.45
C GLY A 34 6.09 -17.61 15.07
N ASP A 35 7.13 -17.38 14.28
CA ASP A 35 8.40 -16.76 14.67
C ASP A 35 8.46 -15.24 14.37
N HIS A 36 7.38 -14.67 13.83
CA HIS A 36 7.33 -13.26 13.43
C HIS A 36 7.16 -12.32 14.64
N LYS A 37 8.12 -11.42 14.84
CA LYS A 37 8.15 -10.47 15.98
C LYS A 37 7.52 -9.10 15.70
N GLY A 38 7.00 -8.87 14.49
CA GLY A 38 6.46 -7.57 14.09
C GLY A 38 5.10 -7.25 14.73
N GLY A 39 4.93 -5.99 15.17
CA GLY A 39 3.67 -5.48 15.73
C GLY A 39 2.55 -5.29 14.70
N VAL A 40 1.50 -4.55 15.07
CA VAL A 40 0.30 -4.33 14.23
C VAL A 40 0.62 -3.67 12.88
N ASP A 41 1.66 -2.84 12.81
CA ASP A 41 2.10 -2.19 11.56
C ASP A 41 2.57 -3.19 10.49
N THR A 42 2.99 -4.37 10.92
CA THR A 42 3.47 -5.45 10.04
C THR A 42 2.38 -6.46 9.66
N ASP A 43 1.15 -6.24 10.13
CA ASP A 43 0.01 -7.05 9.73
C ASP A 43 -0.15 -6.96 8.21
N MET A 44 -0.24 -8.11 7.54
CA MET A 44 -0.36 -8.19 6.09
C MET A 44 -1.82 -8.36 5.70
N PHE A 45 -2.27 -7.66 4.67
CA PHE A 45 -3.63 -7.73 4.14
C PHE A 45 -3.59 -8.15 2.67
N GLU A 46 -4.59 -8.93 2.26
CA GLU A 46 -4.95 -9.04 0.85
C GLU A 46 -5.45 -7.68 0.38
N VAL A 47 -4.99 -7.25 -0.79
CA VAL A 47 -5.34 -5.95 -1.35
C VAL A 47 -6.38 -6.21 -2.43
N GLY A 48 -7.66 -6.15 -2.04
CA GLY A 48 -8.82 -6.39 -2.90
C GLY A 48 -9.18 -5.19 -3.79
N LEU A 49 -8.17 -4.60 -4.43
CA LEU A 49 -8.33 -3.47 -5.35
C LEU A 49 -8.43 -3.96 -6.79
N SER A 50 -9.20 -3.26 -7.62
CA SER A 50 -9.23 -3.52 -9.06
C SER A 50 -7.89 -3.13 -9.72
N PRO A 51 -7.56 -3.68 -10.91
CA PRO A 51 -6.38 -3.26 -11.67
C PRO A 51 -6.34 -1.75 -11.96
N VAL A 52 -7.52 -1.11 -12.13
CA VAL A 52 -7.64 0.33 -12.35
C VAL A 52 -7.26 1.12 -11.10
N GLU A 53 -7.74 0.71 -9.93
CA GLU A 53 -7.39 1.35 -8.65
C GLU A 53 -5.91 1.19 -8.32
N VAL A 54 -5.35 0.01 -8.54
CA VAL A 54 -3.91 -0.23 -8.37
C VAL A 54 -3.08 0.68 -9.28
N ALA A 55 -3.48 0.82 -10.56
CA ALA A 55 -2.79 1.71 -11.49
C ALA A 55 -2.88 3.18 -11.07
N ALA A 56 -4.05 3.62 -10.58
CA ALA A 56 -4.24 4.99 -10.09
C ALA A 56 -3.38 5.28 -8.85
N ILE A 57 -3.36 4.38 -7.87
CA ILE A 57 -2.55 4.53 -6.66
C ILE A 57 -1.06 4.54 -7.01
N LEU A 58 -0.61 3.61 -7.86
CA LEU A 58 0.79 3.59 -8.30
C LEU A 58 1.19 4.92 -8.94
N GLY A 59 0.35 5.49 -9.81
CA GLY A 59 0.61 6.79 -10.43
C GLY A 59 0.80 7.92 -9.40
N VAL A 60 -0.02 7.96 -8.36
CA VAL A 60 0.12 8.94 -7.27
C VAL A 60 1.42 8.74 -6.49
N VAL A 61 1.77 7.49 -6.14
CA VAL A 61 3.00 7.17 -5.40
C VAL A 61 4.24 7.48 -6.24
N GLU A 62 4.24 7.18 -7.54
CA GLU A 62 5.33 7.52 -8.45
C GLU A 62 5.52 9.03 -8.58
N ALA A 63 4.42 9.78 -8.77
CA ALA A 63 4.47 11.24 -8.81
C ALA A 63 4.94 11.84 -7.47
N ALA A 64 4.53 11.25 -6.34
CA ALA A 64 4.99 11.64 -5.01
C ALA A 64 6.49 11.38 -4.82
N ALA A 65 6.98 10.24 -5.28
CA ALA A 65 8.40 9.90 -5.23
C ALA A 65 9.24 10.86 -6.09
N GLN A 66 8.78 11.17 -7.30
CA GLN A 66 9.46 12.08 -8.23
C GLN A 66 9.58 13.51 -7.68
N ARG A 67 8.55 14.02 -6.98
CA ARG A 67 8.59 15.34 -6.34
C ARG A 67 9.31 15.36 -4.99
N GLY A 68 9.86 14.23 -4.54
CA GLY A 68 10.52 14.12 -3.24
C GLY A 68 9.58 14.26 -2.04
N ALA A 69 8.31 13.87 -2.18
CA ALA A 69 7.36 13.90 -1.09
C ALA A 69 7.66 12.82 -0.03
N THR A 70 7.13 13.05 1.17
CA THR A 70 7.26 12.16 2.32
C THR A 70 5.89 11.76 2.84
N THR A 71 5.82 10.64 3.54
CA THR A 71 4.67 10.26 4.38
C THR A 71 5.00 10.53 5.84
N PRO A 72 4.04 10.48 6.78
CA PRO A 72 4.29 10.77 8.20
C PRO A 72 5.46 10.00 8.82
N ARG A 73 5.69 8.75 8.39
CA ARG A 73 6.73 7.85 8.93
C ARG A 73 7.81 7.46 7.92
N SER A 74 7.78 7.96 6.67
CA SER A 74 8.81 7.65 5.66
C SER A 74 9.27 8.88 4.89
N ALA A 75 10.59 9.11 4.90
CA ALA A 75 11.24 10.14 4.10
C ALA A 75 11.51 9.71 2.65
N LYS A 76 11.33 8.43 2.31
CA LYS A 76 11.60 7.88 0.98
C LYS A 76 10.47 6.98 0.52
N LEU A 77 10.10 7.13 -0.76
CA LEU A 77 8.99 6.38 -1.36
C LEU A 77 9.43 5.28 -2.34
N GLY A 78 10.74 5.05 -2.51
CA GLY A 78 11.23 4.02 -3.44
C GLY A 78 10.70 2.61 -3.14
N GLY A 79 10.66 2.22 -1.86
CA GLY A 79 10.07 0.93 -1.44
C GLY A 79 8.55 0.86 -1.65
N PHE A 80 7.86 2.00 -1.58
CA PHE A 80 6.43 2.07 -1.86
C PHE A 80 6.17 1.87 -3.35
N VAL A 81 6.93 2.55 -4.22
CA VAL A 81 6.85 2.38 -5.67
C VAL A 81 7.09 0.92 -6.07
N ALA A 82 8.12 0.29 -5.49
CA ALA A 82 8.42 -1.12 -5.77
C ALA A 82 7.25 -2.04 -5.40
N ALA A 83 6.71 -1.92 -4.18
CA ALA A 83 5.60 -2.76 -3.72
C ALA A 83 4.32 -2.58 -4.56
N TRP A 84 4.00 -1.35 -4.97
CA TRP A 84 2.84 -1.09 -5.83
C TRP A 84 3.04 -1.59 -7.27
N ARG A 85 4.27 -1.56 -7.80
CA ARG A 85 4.60 -2.17 -9.10
C ARG A 85 4.46 -3.68 -9.06
N GLU A 86 4.98 -4.33 -8.03
CA GLU A 86 4.84 -5.79 -7.83
C GLU A 86 3.37 -6.20 -7.77
N LEU A 87 2.52 -5.46 -7.02
CA LEU A 87 1.08 -5.73 -6.97
C LEU A 87 0.41 -5.53 -8.34
N LYS A 88 0.78 -4.47 -9.08
CA LYS A 88 0.27 -4.24 -10.43
C LYS A 88 0.66 -5.37 -11.39
N GLU A 89 1.88 -5.86 -11.29
CA GLU A 89 2.37 -6.99 -12.09
C GLU A 89 1.65 -8.29 -11.74
N TRP A 90 1.41 -8.54 -10.46
CA TRP A 90 0.61 -9.69 -10.00
C TRP A 90 -0.79 -9.68 -10.64
N HIS A 91 -1.49 -8.54 -10.64
CA HIS A 91 -2.79 -8.38 -11.32
C HIS A 91 -2.77 -8.59 -12.84
N ARG A 92 -1.62 -8.53 -13.50
CA ARG A 92 -1.51 -8.82 -14.94
C ARG A 92 -1.34 -10.31 -15.25
N ASN A 93 -0.94 -11.09 -14.25
CA ASN A 93 -0.56 -12.49 -14.39
C ASN A 93 -1.58 -13.47 -13.76
N VAL A 94 -2.65 -12.94 -13.16
CA VAL A 94 -3.80 -13.68 -12.63
C VAL A 94 -5.03 -13.45 -13.50
#